data_AF-A0A3M2H5L1-F1
#
_entry.id   AF-A0A3M2H5L1-F1
#
_cell.length_a   1.000
_cell.length_b   1.000
_cell.length_c   1.000
_cell.angle_alpha   90.00
_cell.angle_beta   90.00
_cell.angle_gamma   90.00
#
_symmetry.space_group_name_H-M   'P 1'
#
loop_
_entity.id
_entity.type
_entity.pdbx_description
1 polymer ?
#
loop_
_entity_poly.entity_id
_entity_poly.type
_entity_poly.pdbx_seq_one_letter_code
_entity_poly.pdbx_strand_id
1 'polypeptide(L)'
;RVGNERHDTVEKNSYTELLAEEHLTVTADRKVEVKPQDHLTVATDQHIKLGTAQLTKAGREIHLKAGQKMVIEAGIELTIKAGGSFIKLDPGGITISGPLARLNAGGAPGKGSGLKIKPPVLPGMADSDKAGSLLEQAQPGELVKVPSKRKRSLNFSG
;
A
#
# COMPACT_ATOMS: atom_id res chain seq x y z
N ARG A 1 5.08 22.40 6.59
CA ARG A 1 6.24 21.49 6.40
C ARG A 1 6.35 20.62 7.65
N VAL A 2 6.45 19.30 7.49
CA VAL A 2 6.85 18.41 8.59
C VAL A 2 8.39 18.42 8.64
N GLY A 3 8.97 18.77 9.78
CA GLY A 3 10.43 18.91 9.92
C GLY A 3 11.17 17.58 10.07
N ASN A 4 10.50 16.59 10.65
CA ASN A 4 11.02 15.25 10.92
C ASN A 4 10.00 14.20 10.44
N GLU A 5 9.21 13.66 11.36
CA GLU A 5 8.32 12.53 11.11
C GLU A 5 6.85 12.94 11.17
N ARG A 6 6.03 12.26 10.38
CA ARG A 6 4.57 12.27 10.49
C ARG A 6 4.12 10.85 10.75
N HIS A 7 3.34 10.68 11.82
CA HIS A 7 2.72 9.41 12.19
C HIS A 7 1.21 9.61 12.12
N ASP A 8 0.55 8.81 11.28
CA ASP A 8 -0.91 8.80 11.19
C ASP A 8 -1.40 7.40 11.58
N THR A 9 -2.29 7.33 12.56
CA THR A 9 -3.00 6.10 12.93
C THR A 9 -4.49 6.36 12.74
N VAL A 10 -5.12 5.59 11.86
CA VAL A 10 -6.57 5.64 11.63
C VAL A 10 -7.16 4.31 12.08
N GLU A 11 -7.98 4.34 13.13
CA GLU A 11 -8.55 3.10 13.72
C GLU A 11 -9.63 2.45 12.85
N LYS A 12 -10.24 3.22 11.95
CA LYS A 12 -11.29 2.77 11.03
C LYS A 12 -10.87 3.00 9.58
N ASN A 13 -11.75 3.61 8.79
CA ASN A 13 -11.59 3.75 7.36
C ASN A 13 -10.93 5.10 7.04
N SER A 14 -10.03 5.10 6.07
CA SER A 14 -9.56 6.31 5.39
C SER A 14 -10.09 6.30 3.97
N TYR A 15 -10.74 7.39 3.56
CA TYR A 15 -11.22 7.60 2.20
C TYR A 15 -10.54 8.83 1.65
N THR A 16 -10.10 8.77 0.39
CA THR A 16 -9.47 9.91 -0.28
C THR A 16 -9.96 9.94 -1.71
N GLU A 17 -10.54 11.07 -2.09
CA GLU A 17 -10.88 11.39 -3.48
C GLU A 17 -10.05 12.61 -3.88
N LEU A 18 -9.30 12.47 -4.96
CA LEU A 18 -8.56 13.56 -5.57
C LEU A 18 -9.23 13.85 -6.91
N LEU A 19 -9.82 15.03 -7.05
CA LEU A 19 -10.55 15.44 -8.25
C LEU A 19 -9.62 15.81 -9.42
N ALA A 20 -8.31 15.77 -9.18
CA ALA A 20 -7.26 16.11 -10.14
C ALA A 20 -6.08 15.13 -9.94
N GLU A 21 -4.86 15.60 -10.13
CA GLU A 21 -3.66 14.77 -10.14
C GLU A 21 -3.10 14.52 -8.73
N GLU A 22 -2.56 13.32 -8.52
CA GLU A 22 -1.68 13.00 -7.40
C GLU A 22 -0.24 12.88 -7.91
N HIS A 23 0.66 13.66 -7.33
CA HIS A 23 2.10 13.55 -7.59
C HIS A 23 2.77 13.08 -6.31
N LEU A 24 3.32 11.86 -6.33
CA LEU A 24 4.00 11.27 -5.18
C LEU A 24 5.47 11.01 -5.52
N THR A 25 6.37 11.67 -4.79
CA THR A 25 7.80 11.37 -4.81
C THR A 25 8.22 10.84 -3.45
N VAL A 26 8.79 9.64 -3.42
CA VAL A 26 9.39 9.05 -2.23
C VAL A 26 10.87 8.81 -2.52
N THR A 27 11.75 9.50 -1.79
CA THR A 27 13.21 9.46 -2.05
C THR A 27 13.87 8.18 -1.53
N ALA A 28 13.24 7.51 -0.57
CA ALA A 28 13.71 6.26 0.02
C ALA A 28 12.66 5.15 -0.19
N ASP A 29 12.69 4.12 0.64
CA ASP A 29 11.79 2.98 0.51
C ASP A 29 10.31 3.36 0.72
N ARG A 30 9.44 2.87 -0.16
CA ARG A 30 7.99 2.78 0.08
C ARG A 30 7.64 1.33 0.42
N LYS A 31 7.23 1.08 1.67
CA LYS A 31 6.80 -0.24 2.16
C LYS A 31 5.29 -0.21 2.38
N VAL A 32 4.57 -1.19 1.85
CA VAL A 32 3.10 -1.30 1.94
C VAL A 32 2.73 -2.73 2.30
N GLU A 33 1.92 -2.91 3.33
CA GLU A 33 1.31 -4.19 3.69
C GLU A 33 -0.21 -4.05 3.58
N VAL A 34 -0.83 -4.85 2.70
CA VAL A 34 -2.28 -4.95 2.57
C VAL A 34 -2.70 -6.35 2.98
N LYS A 35 -3.49 -6.46 4.05
CA LYS A 35 -3.83 -7.77 4.64
C LYS A 35 -4.90 -8.53 3.84
N PRO A 36 -6.12 -8.01 3.65
CA PRO A 36 -7.16 -8.81 3.01
C PRO A 36 -6.99 -8.86 1.50
N GLN A 37 -7.10 -7.72 0.83
CA GLN A 37 -7.18 -7.63 -0.63
C GLN A 37 -6.68 -6.27 -1.08
N ASP A 38 -5.88 -6.24 -2.14
CA ASP A 38 -5.51 -5.03 -2.87
C ASP A 38 -6.25 -5.00 -4.21
N HIS A 39 -6.78 -3.84 -4.57
CA HIS A 39 -7.53 -3.63 -5.81
C HIS A 39 -7.01 -2.38 -6.51
N LEU A 40 -6.48 -2.56 -7.72
CA LEU A 40 -6.02 -1.49 -8.58
C LEU A 40 -6.82 -1.51 -9.88
N THR A 41 -7.42 -0.37 -10.22
CA THR A 41 -8.03 -0.13 -11.53
C THR A 41 -7.35 1.06 -12.17
N VAL A 42 -6.85 0.89 -13.39
CA VAL A 42 -6.30 1.96 -14.21
C VAL A 42 -7.11 2.00 -15.49
N ALA A 43 -7.70 3.15 -15.81
CA ALA A 43 -8.65 3.27 -16.91
C ALA A 43 -7.98 3.22 -18.29
N THR A 44 -6.76 3.75 -18.40
CA THR A 44 -6.01 3.85 -19.65
C THR A 44 -4.72 3.04 -19.57
N ASP A 45 -3.66 3.62 -18.98
CA ASP A 45 -2.31 3.09 -19.10
C ASP A 45 -1.59 3.02 -17.74
N GLN A 46 -0.90 1.91 -17.52
CA GLN A 46 0.00 1.73 -16.38
C GLN A 46 1.44 1.57 -16.90
N HIS A 47 2.31 2.49 -16.53
CA HIS A 47 3.74 2.40 -16.81
C HIS A 47 4.50 1.98 -15.55
N ILE A 48 5.28 0.90 -15.65
CA ILE A 48 6.11 0.39 -14.56
C ILE A 48 7.55 0.31 -15.05
N LYS A 49 8.46 1.03 -14.40
CA LYS A 49 9.91 0.96 -14.64
C LYS A 49 10.61 0.60 -13.34
N LEU A 50 11.46 -0.41 -13.41
CA LEU A 50 12.22 -0.93 -12.28
C LEU A 50 13.70 -0.89 -12.63
N GLY A 51 14.55 -0.56 -11.65
CA GLY A 51 16.00 -0.52 -11.84
C GLY A 51 16.65 -1.90 -11.81
N THR A 52 16.09 -2.83 -11.03
CA THR A 52 16.74 -4.13 -10.73
C THR A 52 15.86 -5.33 -11.06
N ALA A 53 14.69 -5.47 -10.42
CA ALA A 53 13.87 -6.68 -10.57
C ALA A 53 12.38 -6.44 -10.27
N GLN A 54 11.52 -7.22 -10.94
CA GLN A 54 10.14 -7.45 -10.56
C GLN A 54 10.00 -8.88 -10.03
N LEU A 55 9.63 -9.02 -8.76
CA LEU A 55 9.44 -10.32 -8.13
C LEU A 55 7.97 -10.47 -7.74
N THR A 56 7.32 -11.55 -8.18
CA THR A 56 5.90 -11.80 -7.89
C THR A 56 5.71 -13.25 -7.46
N LYS A 57 5.13 -13.43 -6.29
CA LYS A 57 4.76 -14.74 -5.74
C LYS A 57 3.29 -14.72 -5.37
N ALA A 58 2.53 -15.67 -5.88
CA ALA A 58 1.15 -15.90 -5.48
C ALA A 58 1.03 -17.30 -4.85
N GLY A 59 0.16 -17.44 -3.85
CA GLY A 59 -0.07 -18.73 -3.19
C GLY A 59 -0.83 -19.73 -4.06
N ARG A 60 -1.63 -19.26 -5.03
CA ARG A 60 -2.46 -20.12 -5.88
C ARG A 60 -2.29 -19.85 -7.38
N GLU A 61 -2.36 -18.59 -7.80
CA GLU A 61 -2.44 -18.27 -9.23
C GLU A 61 -1.90 -16.88 -9.53
N ILE A 62 -1.17 -16.75 -10.63
CA ILE A 62 -0.93 -15.49 -11.34
C ILE A 62 -1.63 -15.63 -12.70
N HIS A 63 -2.60 -14.76 -12.98
CA HIS A 63 -3.35 -14.77 -14.23
C HIS A 63 -3.10 -13.48 -15.01
N LEU A 64 -2.36 -13.59 -16.11
CA LEU A 64 -2.09 -12.49 -17.03
C LEU A 64 -2.94 -12.69 -18.28
N LYS A 65 -3.84 -11.75 -18.55
CA LYS A 65 -4.69 -11.76 -19.75
C LYS A 65 -4.58 -10.43 -20.47
N ALA A 66 -4.24 -10.50 -21.75
CA ALA A 66 -4.32 -9.38 -22.68
C ALA A 66 -5.43 -9.64 -23.70
N GLY A 67 -6.17 -8.58 -24.08
CA GLY A 67 -7.25 -8.70 -25.06
C GLY A 67 -6.75 -8.95 -26.48
N GLN A 68 -5.69 -8.26 -26.90
CA GLN A 68 -5.17 -8.32 -28.26
C GLN A 68 -3.74 -8.89 -28.34
N LYS A 69 -2.80 -8.36 -27.54
CA LYS A 69 -1.38 -8.72 -27.63
C LYS A 69 -0.74 -8.80 -26.26
N MET A 70 0.12 -9.80 -26.07
CA MET A 70 1.08 -9.89 -24.97
C MET A 70 2.47 -10.06 -25.58
N VAL A 71 3.44 -9.29 -25.10
CA VAL A 71 4.85 -9.40 -25.49
C VAL A 71 5.67 -9.52 -24.22
N ILE A 72 6.53 -10.53 -24.15
CA ILE A 72 7.48 -10.74 -23.07
C ILE A 72 8.85 -10.83 -23.71
N GLU A 73 9.69 -9.85 -23.45
CA GLU A 73 11.04 -9.73 -24.00
C GLU A 73 12.06 -9.88 -22.89
N ALA A 74 13.13 -10.61 -23.18
CA ALA A 74 14.29 -10.73 -22.32
C ALA A 74 15.54 -10.55 -23.18
N GLY A 75 16.53 -9.82 -22.66
CA GLY A 75 17.74 -9.51 -23.43
C GLY A 75 18.70 -10.68 -23.60
N ILE A 76 18.79 -11.56 -22.60
CA ILE A 76 19.75 -12.69 -22.60
C ILE A 76 19.01 -14.03 -22.54
N GLU A 77 18.08 -14.18 -21.58
CA GLU A 77 17.41 -15.46 -21.37
C GLU A 77 15.94 -15.25 -20.97
N LEU A 78 15.05 -16.03 -21.58
CA LEU A 78 13.67 -16.22 -21.13
C LEU A 78 13.46 -17.69 -20.78
N THR A 79 13.07 -17.98 -19.54
CA THR A 79 12.79 -19.34 -19.07
C THR A 79 11.39 -19.46 -18.49
N ILE A 80 10.64 -20.48 -18.93
CA ILE A 80 9.31 -20.86 -18.42
C ILE A 80 9.41 -22.30 -17.93
N LYS A 81 9.11 -22.56 -16.65
CA LYS A 81 9.25 -23.89 -16.02
C LYS A 81 7.98 -24.31 -15.29
N ALA A 82 7.57 -25.56 -15.45
CA ALA A 82 6.43 -26.16 -14.74
C ALA A 82 6.56 -27.69 -14.68
N GLY A 83 6.26 -28.29 -13.52
CA GLY A 83 6.14 -29.76 -13.39
C GLY A 83 7.37 -30.55 -13.89
N GLY A 84 8.59 -30.04 -13.69
CA GLY A 84 9.83 -30.65 -14.18
C GLY A 84 10.13 -30.41 -15.67
N SER A 85 9.22 -29.78 -16.41
CA SER A 85 9.42 -29.36 -17.81
C SER A 85 9.80 -27.89 -17.90
N PHE A 86 10.49 -27.49 -18.96
CA PHE A 86 10.78 -26.09 -19.22
C PHE A 86 10.91 -25.76 -20.72
N ILE A 87 10.73 -24.48 -21.02
CA ILE A 87 11.09 -23.83 -22.28
C ILE A 87 12.10 -22.75 -21.93
N LYS A 88 13.23 -22.71 -22.64
CA LYS A 88 14.27 -21.70 -22.48
C LYS A 88 14.64 -21.10 -23.83
N LEU A 89 14.74 -19.78 -23.90
CA LEU A 89 15.25 -19.03 -25.04
C LEU A 89 16.53 -18.33 -24.59
N ASP A 90 17.62 -18.54 -25.32
CA ASP A 90 18.93 -17.94 -25.05
C ASP A 90 19.71 -17.75 -26.39
N PRO A 91 20.97 -17.24 -26.40
CA PRO A 91 21.73 -17.08 -27.63
C PRO A 91 21.99 -18.39 -28.42
N GLY A 92 21.84 -19.55 -27.78
CA GLY A 92 21.92 -20.88 -28.43
C GLY A 92 20.62 -21.32 -29.10
N GLY A 93 19.53 -20.57 -28.94
CA GLY A 93 18.23 -20.84 -29.57
C GLY A 93 17.13 -21.20 -28.57
N ILE A 94 16.20 -22.06 -28.99
CA ILE A 94 15.04 -22.49 -28.18
C ILE A 94 15.27 -23.93 -27.70
N THR A 95 15.33 -24.11 -26.38
CA THR A 95 15.37 -25.44 -25.73
C THR A 95 14.01 -25.78 -25.15
N ILE A 96 13.49 -26.96 -25.46
CA ILE A 96 12.26 -27.52 -24.86
C ILE A 96 12.63 -28.85 -24.21
N SER A 97 12.32 -29.01 -22.93
CA SER A 97 12.68 -30.22 -22.16
C SER A 97 11.52 -30.66 -21.27
N GLY A 98 11.21 -31.96 -21.31
CA GLY A 98 10.19 -32.63 -20.51
C GLY A 98 9.95 -34.07 -20.99
N PRO A 99 9.18 -34.89 -20.25
CA PRO A 99 8.93 -36.29 -20.62
C PRO A 99 8.23 -36.46 -21.98
N LEU A 100 7.37 -35.51 -22.36
CA LEU A 100 6.66 -35.50 -23.63
C LEU A 100 6.42 -34.05 -24.08
N ALA A 101 6.83 -33.73 -25.30
CA ALA A 101 6.48 -32.47 -25.97
C ALA A 101 5.50 -32.76 -27.10
N ARG A 102 4.29 -32.20 -27.02
CA ARG A 102 3.28 -32.29 -28.08
C ARG A 102 3.31 -31.02 -28.92
N LEU A 103 3.56 -31.17 -30.22
CA LEU A 103 3.56 -30.08 -31.20
C LEU A 103 2.42 -30.33 -32.18
N ASN A 104 1.52 -29.35 -32.35
CA ASN A 104 0.35 -29.43 -33.23
C ASN A 104 -0.59 -30.63 -32.95
N ALA A 105 -0.66 -31.10 -31.69
CA ALA A 105 -1.38 -32.32 -31.33
C ALA A 105 -2.79 -32.09 -30.73
N GLY A 106 -3.37 -30.90 -30.88
CA GLY A 106 -4.64 -30.52 -30.25
C GLY A 106 -4.56 -30.31 -28.73
N GLY A 107 -5.72 -30.11 -28.08
CA GLY A 107 -5.86 -29.91 -26.63
C GLY A 107 -6.75 -28.72 -26.24
N ALA A 108 -6.95 -28.52 -24.93
CA ALA A 108 -7.63 -27.36 -24.37
C ALA A 108 -6.69 -26.59 -23.43
N PRO A 109 -6.64 -25.25 -23.49
CA PRO A 109 -5.82 -24.46 -22.59
C PRO A 109 -6.37 -24.48 -21.16
N GLY A 110 -5.51 -24.14 -20.19
CA GLY A 110 -5.95 -23.85 -18.83
C GLY A 110 -6.88 -22.63 -18.78
N LYS A 111 -7.75 -22.57 -17.77
CA LYS A 111 -8.63 -21.42 -17.50
C LYS A 111 -8.15 -20.71 -16.24
N GLY A 112 -7.92 -19.41 -16.33
CA GLY A 112 -7.64 -18.58 -15.17
C GLY A 112 -8.91 -18.12 -14.44
N SER A 113 -8.79 -17.74 -13.17
CA SER A 113 -9.93 -17.39 -12.31
C SER A 113 -10.64 -16.06 -12.62
N GLY A 114 -10.07 -15.27 -13.54
CA GLY A 114 -10.56 -13.93 -13.93
C GLY A 114 -10.30 -12.83 -12.90
N LEU A 115 -10.59 -11.58 -13.27
CA LEU A 115 -10.46 -10.41 -12.40
C LEU A 115 -11.75 -10.19 -11.59
N LYS A 116 -11.61 -9.97 -10.28
CA LYS A 116 -12.72 -9.67 -9.34
C LYS A 116 -12.44 -8.39 -8.56
N ILE A 117 -12.25 -7.29 -9.30
CA ILE A 117 -11.96 -5.96 -8.74
C ILE A 117 -13.17 -5.42 -7.98
N LYS A 118 -12.93 -4.77 -6.85
CA LYS A 118 -13.92 -3.97 -6.13
C LYS A 118 -13.53 -2.48 -6.24
N PRO A 119 -14.45 -1.59 -6.67
CA PRO A 119 -14.15 -0.17 -6.78
C PRO A 119 -13.98 0.48 -5.39
N PRO A 120 -13.23 1.60 -5.31
CA PRO A 120 -13.14 2.37 -4.07
C PRO A 120 -14.51 2.98 -3.70
N VAL A 121 -14.72 3.20 -2.40
CA VAL A 121 -15.89 3.91 -1.88
C VAL A 121 -15.52 5.39 -1.74
N LEU A 122 -16.40 6.28 -2.20
CA LEU A 122 -16.19 7.73 -2.09
C LEU A 122 -16.20 8.18 -0.62
N PRO A 123 -15.42 9.23 -0.27
CA PRO A 123 -15.60 9.90 1.01
C PRO A 123 -17.05 10.36 1.18
N GLY A 124 -17.65 10.10 2.34
CA GLY A 124 -18.95 10.67 2.69
C GLY A 124 -18.86 12.19 2.91
N MET A 125 -19.99 12.87 2.99
CA MET A 125 -20.02 14.29 3.42
C MET A 125 -19.38 14.41 4.81
N ALA A 126 -18.34 15.23 4.94
CA ALA A 126 -17.68 15.50 6.22
C ALA A 126 -18.56 16.23 7.25
N ASP A 127 -19.74 16.71 6.82
CA ASP A 127 -20.56 17.70 7.54
C ASP A 127 -21.70 17.08 8.39
N SER A 128 -21.65 15.77 8.65
CA SER A 128 -22.66 15.09 9.49
C SER A 128 -22.20 14.80 10.93
N ASP A 129 -20.93 15.11 11.25
CA ASP A 129 -20.41 14.89 12.59
C ASP A 129 -20.70 16.10 13.49
N LYS A 130 -21.24 15.81 14.68
CA LYS A 130 -21.34 16.82 15.74
C LYS A 130 -19.93 17.22 16.15
N ALA A 131 -19.63 18.51 16.11
CA ALA A 131 -18.40 19.05 16.68
C ALA A 131 -18.21 18.49 18.11
N GLY A 132 -16.98 18.06 18.42
CA GLY A 132 -16.63 17.68 19.78
C GLY A 132 -16.90 18.84 20.75
N SER A 133 -17.15 18.52 22.01
CA SER A 133 -17.35 19.54 23.05
C SER A 133 -16.14 20.47 23.10
N LEU A 134 -16.39 21.78 23.23
CA LEU A 134 -15.34 22.76 23.52
C LEU A 134 -14.58 22.31 24.77
N LEU A 135 -13.24 22.39 24.73
CA LEU A 135 -12.43 22.21 25.93
C LEU A 135 -12.86 23.25 26.98
N GLU A 136 -12.95 22.82 28.23
CA GLU A 136 -13.25 23.73 29.35
C GLU A 136 -12.22 24.85 29.35
N GLN A 137 -12.72 26.09 29.30
CA GLN A 137 -11.90 27.28 29.19
C GLN A 137 -10.94 27.31 30.38
N ALA A 138 -9.63 27.31 30.11
CA ALA A 138 -8.64 27.42 31.18
C ALA A 138 -8.93 28.69 32.00
N GLN A 139 -9.28 28.53 33.27
CA GLN A 139 -9.51 29.65 34.17
C GLN A 139 -8.22 30.48 34.21
N PRO A 140 -8.27 31.80 33.92
CA PRO A 140 -7.12 32.67 34.10
C PRO A 140 -6.67 32.54 35.55
N GLY A 141 -5.42 32.09 35.74
CA GLY A 141 -4.90 31.64 37.02
C GLY A 141 -5.32 32.51 38.19
N GLU A 142 -6.01 31.90 39.15
CA GLU A 142 -6.20 32.50 40.45
C GLU A 142 -4.79 32.68 41.04
N LEU A 143 -4.36 33.95 41.16
CA LEU A 143 -3.13 34.31 41.84
C LEU A 143 -3.14 33.64 43.21
N VAL A 144 -2.34 32.59 43.36
CA VAL A 144 -2.12 31.91 44.63
C VAL A 144 -1.66 32.99 45.61
N LYS A 145 -2.56 33.43 46.50
CA LYS A 145 -2.21 34.33 47.59
C LYS A 145 -1.23 33.58 48.48
N VAL A 146 0.04 33.97 48.39
CA VAL A 146 1.10 33.50 49.28
C VAL A 146 0.62 33.67 50.72
N PRO A 147 0.61 32.61 51.56
CA PRO A 147 0.15 32.74 52.93
C PRO A 147 1.05 33.73 53.68
N SER A 148 0.43 34.75 54.29
CA SER A 148 1.13 35.78 55.05
C SER A 148 1.93 35.15 56.19
N LYS A 149 3.22 35.50 56.31
CA LYS A 149 4.10 35.10 57.42
C LYS A 149 3.40 35.30 58.76
N ARG A 150 3.11 34.21 59.49
CA ARG A 150 2.67 34.27 60.89
C ARG A 150 3.77 34.96 61.71
N LYS A 151 3.47 36.11 62.33
CA LYS A 151 4.28 36.69 63.41
C LYS A 151 4.32 35.68 64.55
N ARG A 152 5.48 35.10 64.83
CA ARG A 152 5.72 34.35 66.06
C ARG A 152 5.89 35.37 67.20
N SER A 153 4.87 35.53 68.03
CA SER A 153 5.02 36.21 69.32
C SER A 153 5.74 35.26 70.28
N LEU A 154 6.93 35.64 70.73
CA LEU A 154 7.63 35.01 71.85
C LEU A 154 7.06 35.62 73.14
N ASN A 155 6.39 34.81 73.96
CA ASN A 155 6.05 35.17 75.32
C ASN A 155 7.11 34.56 76.23
N PHE A 156 7.89 35.41 76.92
CA PHE A 156 8.67 35.01 78.09
C PHE A 156 8.03 35.64 79.32
N SER A 157 7.65 34.79 80.26
CA SER A 157 7.25 35.14 81.62
C SER A 157 8.28 34.54 82.57
N GLY A 158 8.91 35.38 83.40
CA GLY A 158 9.89 34.98 84.41
C GLY A 158 11.32 35.31 84.01
#